data_AF-A0A1J0P8C2-F1
#
_entry.id   AF-A0A1J0P8C2-F1
#
_cell.length_a   1.000
_cell.length_b   1.000
_cell.length_c   1.000
_cell.angle_alpha   90.00
_cell.angle_beta   90.00
_cell.angle_gamma   90.00
#
_symmetry.space_group_name_H-M   'P 1'
#
loop_
_entity.id
_entity.type
_entity.pdbx_description
1 polymer ?
#
loop_
_entity_poly.entity_id
_entity_poly.type
_entity_poly.pdbx_seq_one_letter_code
_entity_poly.pdbx_strand_id
1 'polypeptide(L)'
;MFFMLELAADLDLEAIHSVYQQKDPRGENAYEPRMLVLLLSYAYGVGLSSSRKIEKACWEVADFRVLTGNQLPDHSRISDFRRHHLTTLAGFFV
;
A
#
# COMPACT_ATOMS: atom_id res chain seq x y z
N MET A 1 -2.25 -8.92 -12.63
CA MET A 1 -2.41 -9.19 -11.18
C MET A 1 -1.23 -9.98 -10.60
N PHE A 2 -0.94 -11.20 -11.07
CA PHE A 2 0.17 -12.02 -10.54
C PHE A 2 1.54 -11.32 -10.54
N PHE A 3 1.87 -10.56 -11.60
CA PHE A 3 3.10 -9.79 -11.68
C PHE A 3 3.31 -8.81 -10.50
N MET A 4 2.25 -8.14 -10.02
CA MET A 4 2.42 -7.23 -8.88
C MET A 4 2.71 -7.96 -7.58
N LEU A 5 2.12 -9.13 -7.38
CA LEU A 5 2.38 -9.95 -6.19
C LEU A 5 3.80 -10.52 -6.20
N GLU A 6 4.32 -10.89 -7.37
CA GLU A 6 5.72 -11.29 -7.54
C GLU A 6 6.66 -10.11 -7.29
N LEU A 7 6.38 -8.93 -7.87
CA LEU A 7 7.18 -7.73 -7.66
C LEU A 7 7.21 -7.32 -6.18
N ALA A 8 6.13 -7.55 -5.43
CA ALA A 8 6.09 -7.34 -3.99
C ALA A 8 7.08 -8.19 -3.20
N ALA A 9 7.43 -9.37 -3.70
CA ALA A 9 8.37 -10.26 -3.04
C ALA A 9 9.79 -9.69 -3.13
N ASP A 10 10.10 -9.01 -4.24
CA ASP A 10 11.41 -8.45 -4.56
C ASP A 10 11.59 -6.98 -4.12
N LEU A 11 10.52 -6.30 -3.69
CA LEU A 11 10.61 -4.95 -3.13
C LEU A 11 11.37 -4.96 -1.80
N ASP A 12 12.50 -4.25 -1.76
CA ASP A 12 13.18 -3.92 -0.52
C ASP A 12 12.39 -2.85 0.24
N LEU A 13 11.65 -3.29 1.25
CA LEU A 13 10.80 -2.44 2.08
C LEU A 13 11.42 -2.10 3.43
N GLU A 14 12.71 -2.40 3.64
CA GLU A 14 13.37 -2.21 4.93
C GLU A 14 13.25 -0.76 5.43
N ALA A 15 13.40 0.21 4.52
CA ALA A 15 13.20 1.63 4.81
C ALA A 15 11.79 1.94 5.36
N ILE A 16 10.75 1.31 4.81
CA ILE A 16 9.36 1.49 5.27
C ILE A 16 9.14 0.79 6.62
N HIS A 17 9.65 -0.43 6.79
CA HIS A 17 9.53 -1.17 8.05
C HIS A 17 10.28 -0.48 9.20
N SER A 18 11.44 0.13 8.95
CA SER A 18 12.24 0.82 9.97
C SER A 18 11.48 1.94 10.68
N VAL A 19 10.60 2.66 9.97
CA VAL A 19 9.77 3.75 10.51
C VAL A 19 8.77 3.22 11.56
N TYR A 20 8.31 1.98 11.37
CA TYR A 20 7.37 1.35 12.29
C TYR A 20 8.07 0.67 13.46
N GLN A 21 9.28 0.13 13.25
CA GLN A 21 10.10 -0.44 14.33
C GLN A 21 10.60 0.62 15.33
N GLN A 22 10.79 1.87 14.87
CA GLN A 22 11.18 2.99 15.73
C GLN A 22 10.02 3.56 16.58
N LYS A 23 8.76 3.21 16.25
CA LYS A 23 7.58 3.57 17.05
C LYS A 23 7.27 2.44 18.04
N ASP A 24 6.77 2.81 19.21
CA ASP A 24 6.39 1.89 20.28
C ASP A 24 5.53 0.72 19.73
N PRO A 25 5.93 -0.56 19.93
CA PRO A 25 5.26 -1.73 19.34
C PRO A 25 3.81 -1.93 19.82
N ARG A 26 3.33 -1.10 20.75
CA ARG A 26 1.96 -1.14 21.29
C ARG A 26 0.87 -0.66 20.33
N GLY A 27 1.23 -0.07 19.20
CA GLY A 27 0.29 0.19 18.11
C GLY A 27 0.47 -0.83 17.00
N GLU A 28 -0.30 -1.93 17.02
CA GLU A 28 -0.44 -2.77 15.83
C GLU A 28 -0.84 -1.85 14.66
N ASN A 29 0.00 -1.77 13.63
CA ASN A 29 -0.42 -1.17 12.39
C ASN A 29 -1.60 -1.98 11.87
N ALA A 30 -2.75 -1.33 11.72
CA ALA A 30 -3.97 -1.98 11.23
C ALA A 30 -3.78 -2.68 9.86
N TYR A 31 -2.73 -2.31 9.11
CA TYR A 31 -2.36 -2.90 7.84
C TYR A 31 -0.86 -3.13 7.75
N GLU A 32 -0.50 -4.23 7.08
CA GLU A 32 0.89 -4.55 6.78
C GLU A 32 1.42 -3.55 5.71
N PRO A 33 2.61 -2.94 5.92
CA PRO A 33 3.11 -1.90 5.02
C PRO A 33 3.33 -2.34 3.56
N ARG A 34 3.80 -3.58 3.31
CA ARG A 34 3.98 -4.13 1.96
C ARG A 34 2.66 -4.17 1.20
N MET A 35 1.55 -4.53 1.85
CA MET A 35 0.21 -4.49 1.25
C MET A 35 -0.15 -3.06 0.79
N LEU A 36 0.12 -2.04 1.62
CA LEU A 36 -0.18 -0.65 1.25
C LEU A 36 0.71 -0.13 0.11
N VAL A 37 1.98 -0.54 0.06
CA VAL A 37 2.87 -0.24 -1.09
C VAL A 37 2.33 -0.88 -2.36
N LEU A 38 1.96 -2.15 -2.30
CA LEU A 38 1.39 -2.88 -3.44
C LEU A 38 0.10 -2.24 -3.94
N LEU A 39 -0.80 -1.90 -3.02
CA LEU A 39 -2.06 -1.25 -3.32
C LEU A 39 -1.84 0.07 -4.07
N LEU A 40 -0.94 0.92 -3.56
CA LEU A 40 -0.62 2.20 -4.21
C LEU A 40 0.05 1.99 -5.57
N SER A 41 0.97 1.04 -5.66
CA SER A 41 1.68 0.71 -6.91
C SER A 41 0.71 0.25 -7.98
N TYR A 42 -0.23 -0.64 -7.63
CA TYR A 42 -1.21 -1.14 -8.58
C TYR A 42 -2.19 -0.04 -8.99
N ALA A 43 -2.69 0.71 -8.00
CA ALA A 43 -3.59 1.83 -8.24
C ALA A 43 -2.98 2.84 -9.22
N TYR A 44 -1.72 3.22 -9.04
CA TYR A 44 -1.04 4.14 -9.93
C TYR A 44 -0.78 3.55 -11.32
N GLY A 45 -0.39 2.27 -11.40
CA GLY A 45 -0.22 1.57 -12.67
C GLY A 45 -1.50 1.53 -13.51
N VAL A 46 -2.68 1.54 -12.88
CA VAL A 46 -3.99 1.61 -13.57
C VAL A 46 -4.57 3.03 -13.63
N GLY A 47 -3.80 4.06 -13.27
CA GLY A 47 -4.21 5.48 -13.36
C GLY A 47 -5.13 5.98 -12.23
N LEU A 48 -5.21 5.26 -11.11
CA LEU A 48 -6.06 5.57 -9.96
C LEU A 48 -5.26 6.23 -8.81
N SER A 49 -5.27 7.57 -8.72
CA SER A 49 -4.47 8.31 -7.73
C SER A 49 -5.23 8.78 -6.47
N SER A 50 -6.56 8.86 -6.55
CA SER A 50 -7.39 9.36 -5.46
C SER A 50 -7.57 8.29 -4.38
N SER A 51 -7.17 8.57 -3.13
CA SER A 51 -7.33 7.64 -2.01
C SER A 51 -8.77 7.19 -1.80
N ARG A 52 -9.77 8.06 -2.07
CA ARG A 52 -11.19 7.71 -2.02
C ARG A 52 -11.60 6.74 -3.13
N LYS A 53 -11.05 6.92 -4.34
CA LYS A 53 -11.29 5.99 -5.44
C LYS A 53 -10.60 4.64 -5.19
N ILE A 54 -9.42 4.65 -4.60
CA ILE A 54 -8.69 3.44 -4.21
C ILE A 54 -9.49 2.67 -3.13
N GLU A 55 -9.96 3.35 -2.08
CA GLU A 55 -10.86 2.76 -1.07
C GLU A 55 -12.07 2.11 -1.75
N LYS A 56 -12.77 2.84 -2.63
CA LYS A 56 -13.92 2.31 -3.38
C LYS A 56 -13.55 1.09 -4.23
N ALA A 57 -12.37 1.10 -4.86
CA ALA A 57 -11.89 -0.02 -5.65
C ALA A 57 -11.62 -1.27 -4.79
N CYS A 58 -11.13 -1.11 -3.55
CA CYS A 58 -10.99 -2.22 -2.59
C CYS A 58 -12.35 -2.89 -2.28
N TRP A 59 -13.47 -2.18 -2.37
CA TRP A 59 -14.80 -2.76 -2.23
C TRP A 59 -15.29 -3.42 -3.52
N GLU A 60 -15.20 -2.71 -4.63
CA GLU A 60 -15.95 -3.04 -5.84
C GLU A 60 -15.16 -3.90 -6.83
N VAL A 61 -13.83 -3.75 -6.89
CA VAL A 61 -12.98 -4.31 -7.94
C VAL A 61 -12.25 -5.56 -7.44
N ALA A 62 -12.39 -6.66 -8.18
CA ALA A 62 -11.81 -7.95 -7.79
C ALA A 62 -10.29 -7.90 -7.61
N ASP A 63 -9.58 -7.21 -8.50
CA ASP A 63 -8.12 -7.15 -8.44
C ASP A 63 -7.62 -6.49 -7.15
N PHE A 64 -8.28 -5.43 -6.72
CA PHE A 64 -7.96 -4.73 -5.48
C PHE A 64 -8.24 -5.61 -4.27
N ARG A 65 -9.36 -6.34 -4.26
CA ARG A 65 -9.68 -7.31 -3.19
C ARG A 65 -8.65 -8.42 -3.08
N VAL A 66 -8.16 -8.94 -4.21
CA VAL A 66 -7.11 -9.96 -4.21
C VAL A 66 -5.80 -9.38 -3.67
N LEU A 67 -5.40 -8.19 -4.14
CA LEU A 67 -4.19 -7.50 -3.69
C LEU A 67 -4.19 -7.19 -2.19
N THR A 68 -5.33 -6.78 -1.64
CA THR A 68 -5.45 -6.46 -0.22
C THR A 68 -5.78 -7.68 0.66
N GLY A 69 -5.93 -8.88 0.08
CA GLY A 69 -6.37 -10.06 0.83
C GLY A 69 -7.74 -9.86 1.48
N ASN A 70 -8.67 -9.18 0.78
CA ASN A 70 -9.97 -8.71 1.26
C ASN A 70 -9.93 -7.71 2.43
N GLN A 71 -8.77 -7.13 2.73
CA GLN A 71 -8.71 -5.99 3.64
C GLN A 71 -9.23 -4.72 2.95
N LEU A 72 -9.88 -3.85 3.72
CA LEU A 72 -10.59 -2.67 3.22
C LEU A 72 -10.02 -1.40 3.85
N PRO A 73 -8.82 -0.96 3.44
CA PRO A 73 -8.21 0.26 3.96
C PRO A 73 -9.03 1.49 3.56
N ASP A 74 -9.32 2.34 4.56
CA ASP A 74 -9.99 3.61 4.35
C ASP A 74 -9.08 4.64 3.63
N HIS A 75 -9.69 5.64 2.98
CA HIS A 75 -8.94 6.67 2.27
C HIS A 75 -7.98 7.48 3.16
N SER A 76 -8.28 7.63 4.45
CA SER A 76 -7.43 8.38 5.39
C SER A 76 -6.12 7.64 5.60
N ARG A 77 -6.18 6.33 5.85
CA ARG A 77 -4.99 5.49 6.00
C ARG A 77 -4.16 5.41 4.73
N ILE A 78 -4.82 5.28 3.57
CA ILE A 78 -4.13 5.30 2.27
C ILE A 78 -3.40 6.65 2.09
N SER A 79 -4.08 7.76 2.41
CA SER A 79 -3.50 9.11 2.30
C SER A 79 -2.34 9.33 3.27
N ASP A 80 -2.48 8.89 4.52
CA ASP A 80 -1.47 9.06 5.57
C ASP A 80 -0.23 8.22 5.29
N PHE A 81 -0.41 6.95 4.88
CA PHE A 81 0.69 6.08 4.46
C PHE A 81 1.47 6.71 3.31
N ARG A 82 0.77 7.18 2.28
CA ARG A 82 1.38 7.87 1.14
C ARG A 82 2.16 9.10 1.58
N ARG A 83 1.58 9.94 2.45
CA ARG A 83 2.24 11.16 2.92
C ARG A 83 3.52 10.86 3.68
N HIS A 84 3.51 9.81 4.50
CA HIS A 84 4.64 9.47 5.36
C HIS A 84 5.80 8.82 4.58
N HIS A 85 5.47 8.06 3.52
CA HIS A 85 6.44 7.27 2.78
C HIS A 85 6.68 7.78 1.35
N LEU A 86 6.21 8.99 1.00
CA LEU A 86 6.26 9.50 -0.39
C LEU A 86 7.66 9.49 -0.98
N THR A 87 8.67 9.89 -0.21
CA THR A 87 10.07 9.92 -0.63
C THR A 87 10.61 8.53 -0.89
N THR A 88 10.28 7.56 -0.03
CA THR A 88 10.68 6.16 -0.19
C THR A 88 9.95 5.51 -1.36
N LEU A 89 8.65 5.79 -1.50
CA LEU A 89 7.81 5.31 -2.59
C LEU A 89 8.28 5.79 -3.97
N ALA A 90 8.80 7.02 -4.07
CA ALA A 90 9.35 7.54 -5.32
C ALA A 90 10.54 6.71 -5.85
N GLY A 91 11.26 6.00 -4.98
CA GLY A 91 12.33 5.08 -5.40
C GLY A 91 11.82 3.78 -6.02
N PHE A 92 10.54 3.44 -5.85
CA PHE A 92 9.91 2.24 -6.41
C PHE A 92 9.10 2.50 -7.67
N PHE A 93 8.78 3.76 -7.96
CA PHE A 93 8.05 4.16 -9.16
C PHE A 93 9.04 4.67 -10.22
N VAL A 94 9.30 3.85 -11.25
CA VAL A 94 10.15 4.20 -12.40
C VAL A 94 9.29 4.47 -13.62
#